data_AF-A0A3C1EJG8-F1
#
_entry.id   AF-A0A3C1EJG8-F1
#
_cell.length_a   1.000
_cell.length_b   1.000
_cell.length_c   1.000
_cell.angle_alpha   90.00
_cell.angle_beta   90.00
_cell.angle_gamma   90.00
#
_symmetry.space_group_name_H-M   'P 1'
#
loop_
_entity.id
_entity.type
_entity.pdbx_description
1 polymer ?
#
loop_
_entity_poly.entity_id
_entity_poly.type
_entity_poly.pdbx_seq_one_letter_code
_entity_poly.pdbx_strand_id
1 'polypeptide(L)'
;MKAAQFIRVSTQKTQQEAIDKLIDELELEVAQKGQQVSGALDKEDLEANKELVASRLAIIAQLKKTRAKGRVIIRLAGNGQFAGSQGDVLLEDGDRLEVPRKMNVVNVVGRVYNPTGVVFDPARDSVGYYLRLVGGPTETADRDHIFLLKADGSVVTRETSNTGFFAFGERGLMSARVEPGDSILVPEKLVQTRFMKEFKDITQILYQIAVTAGVLIVVF
;
A
#
# COMPACT_ATOMS: atom_id res chain seq x y z
N MET A 1 3.42 -20.35 -7.17
CA MET A 1 3.14 -19.27 -8.13
C MET A 1 2.56 -18.10 -7.35
N LYS A 2 3.40 -17.23 -6.77
CA LYS A 2 2.93 -16.24 -5.77
C LYS A 2 2.42 -14.95 -6.39
N ALA A 3 3.00 -14.49 -7.50
CA ALA A 3 2.57 -13.27 -8.16
C ALA A 3 1.26 -13.38 -8.96
N ALA A 4 0.54 -14.51 -8.86
CA ALA A 4 -0.69 -14.73 -9.60
C ALA A 4 -1.80 -13.82 -9.04
N GLN A 5 -2.50 -13.15 -9.93
CA GLN A 5 -3.58 -12.23 -9.59
C GLN A 5 -4.91 -12.88 -9.94
N PHE A 6 -5.75 -13.09 -8.92
CA PHE A 6 -7.10 -13.56 -9.12
C PHE A 6 -8.04 -12.35 -9.20
N ILE A 7 -8.79 -12.28 -10.29
CA ILE A 7 -9.69 -11.17 -10.62
C ILE A 7 -11.10 -11.71 -10.67
N ARG A 8 -11.99 -11.09 -9.90
CA ARG A 8 -13.40 -11.47 -9.78
C ARG A 8 -14.31 -10.27 -10.04
N VAL A 9 -15.33 -10.48 -10.87
CA VAL A 9 -16.27 -9.43 -11.28
C VAL A 9 -17.14 -8.95 -10.11
N SER A 10 -17.61 -9.86 -9.24
CA SER A 10 -18.40 -9.48 -8.07
C SER A 10 -17.58 -8.62 -7.09
N THR A 11 -16.34 -9.01 -6.81
CA THR A 11 -15.41 -8.20 -6.00
C THR A 11 -15.10 -6.86 -6.67
N GLN A 12 -14.95 -6.83 -8.00
CA GLN A 12 -14.73 -5.59 -8.75
C GLN A 12 -15.86 -4.59 -8.50
N LYS A 13 -17.11 -5.05 -8.54
CA LYS A 13 -18.28 -4.22 -8.29
C LYS A 13 -18.28 -3.67 -6.86
N THR A 14 -18.08 -4.52 -5.86
CA THR A 14 -18.03 -4.10 -4.46
C THR A 14 -16.89 -3.12 -4.18
N GLN A 15 -15.71 -3.36 -4.76
CA GLN A 15 -14.57 -2.44 -4.65
C GLN A 15 -14.87 -1.09 -5.33
N GLN A 16 -15.55 -1.10 -6.49
CA GLN A 16 -15.92 0.13 -7.18
C GLN A 16 -16.94 0.94 -6.37
N GLU A 17 -17.96 0.30 -5.82
CA GLU A 17 -18.95 0.95 -4.95
C GLU A 17 -18.29 1.56 -3.69
N ALA A 18 -17.29 0.88 -3.13
CA ALA A 18 -16.52 1.42 -2.00
C ALA A 18 -15.69 2.65 -2.39
N ILE A 19 -15.04 2.64 -3.57
CA ILE A 19 -14.30 3.79 -4.10
C ILE A 19 -15.24 4.96 -4.36
N ASP A 20 -16.40 4.72 -4.96
CA ASP A 20 -17.37 5.76 -5.27
C ASP A 20 -17.90 6.43 -3.99
N LYS A 21 -18.28 5.64 -2.98
CA LYS A 21 -18.70 6.16 -1.66
C LYS A 21 -17.61 6.99 -0.99
N LEU A 22 -16.36 6.56 -1.09
CA LEU A 22 -15.23 7.29 -0.51
C LEU A 22 -15.01 8.63 -1.22
N ILE A 23 -15.16 8.67 -2.54
CA ILE A 23 -15.07 9.92 -3.31
C ILE A 23 -16.16 10.89 -2.85
N ASP A 24 -17.40 10.42 -2.70
CA ASP A 24 -18.51 11.26 -2.23
C ASP A 24 -18.26 11.81 -0.82
N GLU A 25 -17.72 11.00 0.10
CA GLU A 25 -17.38 11.42 1.45
C GLU A 25 -16.26 12.48 1.46
N LEU A 26 -15.20 12.28 0.67
CA LEU A 26 -14.10 13.24 0.53
C LEU A 26 -14.57 14.55 -0.08
N GLU A 27 -15.46 14.52 -1.07
CA GLU A 27 -16.04 15.72 -1.67
C GLU A 27 -16.86 16.52 -0.65
N LEU A 28 -17.66 15.83 0.17
CA LEU A 28 -18.42 16.45 1.24
C LEU A 28 -17.52 17.07 2.31
N GLU A 29 -16.45 16.39 2.71
CA GLU A 29 -15.46 16.92 3.65
C GLU A 29 -14.77 18.18 3.10
N VAL A 30 -14.37 18.16 1.82
CA VAL A 30 -13.78 19.31 1.14
C VAL A 30 -14.76 20.48 1.08
N ALA A 31 -16.03 20.23 0.78
CA ALA A 31 -17.06 21.27 0.75
C ALA A 31 -17.28 21.91 2.13
N GLN A 32 -17.37 21.10 3.19
CA GLN A 32 -17.54 21.58 4.56
C GLN A 32 -16.33 22.39 5.04
N LYS A 33 -15.11 21.91 4.75
CA LYS A 33 -13.88 22.64 5.09
C LYS A 33 -13.76 23.93 4.29
N GLY A 34 -14.09 23.93 2.99
CA GLY A 34 -14.14 25.14 2.16
C GLY A 34 -15.09 26.21 2.71
N GLN A 35 -16.17 25.79 3.37
CA GLN A 35 -17.12 26.70 4.01
C GLN A 35 -16.59 27.27 5.34
N GLN A 36 -15.83 26.49 6.12
CA GLN A 36 -15.14 26.97 7.33
C GLN A 36 -14.02 27.97 7.03
N VAL A 37 -13.35 27.83 5.88
CA VAL A 37 -12.33 28.79 5.41
C VAL A 37 -12.91 30.18 5.20
N SER A 38 -14.19 30.30 4.81
CA SER A 38 -14.85 31.60 4.65
C SER A 38 -15.11 32.34 5.98
N GLY A 39 -14.94 31.67 7.13
CA GLY A 39 -15.07 32.26 8.47
C GLY A 39 -13.74 32.68 9.13
N ALA A 40 -12.59 32.41 8.49
CA ALA A 40 -11.27 32.79 9.01
C ALA A 40 -10.97 34.27 8.68
N LEU A 41 -10.58 35.04 9.70
CA LEU A 41 -10.36 36.50 9.61
C LEU A 41 -8.94 36.87 9.11
N ASP A 42 -7.98 35.96 9.20
CA ASP A 42 -6.56 36.22 8.87
C ASP A 42 -6.18 35.72 7.46
N LYS A 43 -5.48 36.58 6.69
CA LYS A 43 -5.12 36.31 5.29
C LYS A 43 -4.18 35.12 5.09
N GLU A 44 -3.32 34.85 6.07
CA GLU A 44 -2.32 33.78 6.02
C GLU A 44 -2.96 32.40 6.19
N ASP A 45 -3.96 32.29 7.07
CA ASP A 45 -4.77 31.08 7.24
C ASP A 45 -5.65 30.79 6.01
N LEU A 46 -6.09 31.82 5.30
CA LEU A 46 -6.88 31.66 4.07
C LEU A 46 -6.07 31.03 2.93
N GLU A 47 -4.80 31.39 2.77
CA GLU A 47 -3.95 30.84 1.69
C GLU A 47 -3.52 29.40 1.98
N ALA A 48 -3.09 29.11 3.21
CA ALA A 48 -2.77 27.74 3.64
C ALA A 48 -3.97 26.79 3.46
N ASN A 49 -5.16 27.24 3.84
CA ASN A 49 -6.37 26.44 3.66
C ASN A 49 -6.79 26.26 2.19
N LYS A 50 -6.58 27.26 1.33
CA LYS A 50 -6.83 27.11 -0.11
C LYS A 50 -5.91 26.08 -0.75
N GLU A 51 -4.63 26.05 -0.36
CA GLU A 51 -3.67 25.06 -0.84
C GLU A 51 -4.04 23.64 -0.36
N LEU A 52 -4.49 23.50 0.89
CA LEU A 52 -5.02 22.24 1.42
C LEU A 52 -6.28 21.77 0.67
N VAL A 53 -7.20 22.66 0.34
CA VAL A 53 -8.39 22.31 -0.48
C VAL A 53 -7.98 21.89 -1.89
N ALA A 54 -7.04 22.61 -2.51
CA ALA A 54 -6.55 22.30 -3.85
C ALA A 54 -5.84 20.93 -3.91
N SER A 55 -5.00 20.61 -2.92
CA SER A 55 -4.33 19.31 -2.83
C SER A 55 -5.33 18.15 -2.63
N ARG A 56 -6.37 18.34 -1.80
CA ARG A 56 -7.45 17.36 -1.63
C ARG A 56 -8.24 17.12 -2.91
N LEU A 57 -8.59 18.18 -3.65
CA LEU A 57 -9.25 18.07 -4.96
C LEU A 57 -8.39 17.33 -5.99
N ALA A 58 -7.06 17.53 -5.96
CA ALA A 58 -6.15 16.80 -6.83
C ALA A 58 -6.16 15.29 -6.54
N ILE A 59 -6.21 14.90 -5.26
CA ILE A 59 -6.35 13.50 -4.84
C ILE A 59 -7.69 12.92 -5.33
N ILE A 60 -8.80 13.64 -5.14
CA ILE A 60 -10.13 13.22 -5.62
C ILE A 60 -10.12 13.01 -7.14
N ALA A 61 -9.49 13.92 -7.90
CA ALA A 61 -9.36 13.80 -9.34
C ALA A 61 -8.55 12.57 -9.78
N GLN A 62 -7.54 12.17 -9.00
CA GLN A 62 -6.80 10.93 -9.23
C GLN A 62 -7.63 9.69 -8.87
N LEU A 63 -8.39 9.73 -7.77
CA LEU A 63 -9.28 8.63 -7.38
C LEU A 63 -10.37 8.39 -8.43
N LYS A 64 -10.98 9.46 -8.97
CA LYS A 64 -11.97 9.38 -10.07
C LYS A 64 -11.43 8.71 -11.35
N LYS A 65 -10.11 8.80 -11.59
CA LYS A 65 -9.46 8.13 -12.73
C LYS A 65 -9.13 6.68 -12.45
N THR A 66 -9.13 6.26 -11.19
CA THR A 66 -8.78 4.90 -10.78
C THR A 66 -10.02 4.03 -10.79
N ARG A 67 -9.93 2.87 -11.44
CA ARG A 67 -11.00 1.87 -11.47
C ARG A 67 -10.66 0.68 -10.58
N ALA A 68 -11.68 0.10 -9.96
CA ALA A 68 -11.53 -1.14 -9.23
C ALA A 68 -11.07 -2.27 -10.17
N LYS A 69 -10.05 -3.01 -9.74
CA LYS A 69 -9.52 -4.14 -10.52
C LYS A 69 -10.20 -5.46 -10.17
N GLY A 70 -10.92 -5.55 -9.05
CA GLY A 70 -11.56 -6.80 -8.59
C GLY A 70 -10.56 -7.83 -8.11
N ARG A 71 -9.39 -7.38 -7.62
CA ARG A 71 -8.32 -8.29 -7.19
C ARG A 71 -8.70 -8.95 -5.87
N VAL A 72 -8.55 -10.26 -5.82
CA VAL A 72 -8.74 -11.09 -4.63
C VAL A 72 -7.41 -11.80 -4.33
N ILE A 73 -6.99 -11.74 -3.07
CA ILE A 73 -5.77 -12.42 -2.62
C ILE A 73 -6.12 -13.88 -2.35
N ILE A 74 -5.58 -14.79 -3.15
CA ILE A 74 -5.73 -16.24 -2.96
C ILE A 74 -4.36 -16.89 -2.78
N ARG A 75 -4.29 -17.89 -1.89
CA ARG A 75 -3.08 -18.69 -1.71
C ARG A 75 -3.11 -19.88 -2.66
N LEU A 76 -2.37 -19.79 -3.77
CA LEU A 76 -2.15 -20.93 -4.65
C LEU A 76 -1.09 -21.87 -4.02
N ALA A 77 -1.54 -22.92 -3.34
CA ALA A 77 -0.64 -23.93 -2.78
C ALA A 77 0.09 -24.68 -3.91
N GLY A 78 1.42 -24.81 -3.80
CA GLY A 78 2.26 -25.40 -4.84
C GLY A 78 2.18 -26.93 -4.95
N ASN A 79 1.46 -27.59 -4.04
CA ASN A 79 1.35 -29.04 -3.94
C ASN A 79 0.08 -29.62 -4.62
N GLY A 80 -0.69 -28.80 -5.34
CA GLY A 80 -1.88 -29.25 -6.07
C GLY A 80 -3.07 -29.66 -5.19
N GLN A 81 -2.98 -29.48 -3.87
CA GLN A 81 -4.06 -29.74 -2.93
C GLN A 81 -4.83 -28.44 -2.69
N PHE A 82 -5.80 -28.16 -3.55
CA PHE A 82 -6.72 -27.05 -3.38
C PHE A 82 -7.90 -27.43 -2.48
N ALA A 83 -8.45 -28.64 -2.66
CA ALA A 83 -9.58 -29.15 -1.90
C ALA A 83 -9.29 -29.19 -0.38
N GLY A 84 -10.13 -28.52 0.42
CA GLY A 84 -10.01 -28.44 1.88
C GLY A 84 -8.93 -27.48 2.40
N SER A 85 -8.28 -26.71 1.53
CA SER A 85 -7.27 -25.71 1.91
C SER A 85 -7.86 -24.30 2.02
N GLN A 86 -7.11 -23.35 2.58
CA GLN A 86 -7.48 -21.93 2.54
C GLN A 86 -7.52 -21.33 1.12
N GLY A 87 -7.04 -22.07 0.10
CA GLY A 87 -7.16 -21.72 -1.31
C GLY A 87 -8.33 -22.40 -2.02
N ASP A 88 -9.18 -23.13 -1.31
CA ASP A 88 -10.38 -23.79 -1.84
C ASP A 88 -11.52 -22.78 -2.03
N VAL A 89 -11.40 -21.94 -3.06
CA VAL A 89 -12.37 -20.88 -3.34
C VAL A 89 -13.34 -21.36 -4.41
N LEU A 90 -14.64 -21.25 -4.13
CA LEU A 90 -15.67 -21.50 -5.13
C LEU A 90 -15.54 -20.46 -6.25
N LEU A 91 -15.44 -20.95 -7.49
CA LEU A 91 -15.30 -20.10 -8.67
C LEU A 91 -16.66 -19.54 -9.10
N GLU A 92 -16.63 -18.29 -9.56
CA GLU A 92 -17.75 -17.59 -10.16
C GLU A 92 -17.54 -17.44 -11.67
N ASP A 93 -18.62 -17.24 -12.42
CA ASP A 93 -18.51 -16.96 -13.85
C ASP A 93 -17.72 -15.67 -14.09
N GLY A 94 -16.78 -15.72 -15.04
CA GLY A 94 -15.90 -14.58 -15.35
C GLY A 94 -14.69 -14.41 -14.43
N ASP A 95 -14.43 -15.33 -13.50
CA ASP A 95 -13.18 -15.34 -12.73
C ASP A 95 -11.96 -15.52 -13.64
N ARG A 96 -10.93 -14.69 -13.44
CA ARG A 96 -9.70 -14.70 -14.24
C ARG A 96 -8.47 -14.83 -13.34
N LEU A 97 -7.56 -15.72 -13.74
CA LEU A 97 -6.27 -15.87 -13.08
C LEU A 97 -5.15 -15.41 -14.01
N GLU A 98 -4.54 -14.28 -13.68
CA GLU A 98 -3.40 -13.74 -14.41
C GLU A 98 -2.10 -14.15 -13.74
N VAL A 99 -1.26 -14.90 -14.46
CA VAL A 99 0.06 -15.34 -13.97
C VAL A 99 1.15 -14.52 -14.66
N PRO A 100 1.75 -13.52 -14.00
CA PRO A 100 2.81 -12.74 -14.60
C PRO A 100 4.10 -13.56 -14.72
N ARG A 101 5.02 -13.09 -15.57
CA ARG A 101 6.36 -13.70 -15.70
C ARG A 101 7.07 -13.67 -14.34
N LYS A 102 7.75 -14.77 -14.01
CA LYS A 102 8.55 -14.85 -12.79
C LYS A 102 9.70 -13.86 -12.88
N MET A 103 9.62 -12.81 -12.06
CA MET A 103 10.70 -11.84 -11.88
C MET A 103 11.74 -12.45 -10.95
N ASN A 104 13.02 -12.25 -11.21
CA ASN A 104 14.13 -12.63 -10.31
C ASN A 104 14.75 -11.42 -9.62
N VAL A 105 13.98 -10.34 -9.47
CA VAL A 105 14.42 -9.05 -8.93
C VAL A 105 13.56 -8.71 -7.73
N VAL A 106 14.19 -8.10 -6.73
CA VAL A 106 13.56 -7.44 -5.58
C VAL A 106 13.71 -5.95 -5.80
N ASN A 107 12.61 -5.20 -5.76
CA ASN A 107 12.68 -3.75 -5.92
C ASN A 107 12.90 -3.10 -4.56
N VAL A 108 13.81 -2.14 -4.46
CA VAL A 108 13.95 -1.30 -3.27
C VAL A 108 13.69 0.14 -3.67
N VAL A 109 12.63 0.71 -3.11
CA VAL A 109 12.09 2.01 -3.51
C VAL A 109 11.87 2.93 -2.31
N GLY A 110 11.78 4.22 -2.57
CA GLY A 110 11.63 5.26 -1.55
C GLY A 110 12.96 5.82 -1.07
N ARG A 111 13.02 6.18 0.21
CA ARG A 111 14.08 7.00 0.80
C ARG A 111 15.31 6.17 1.22
N VAL A 112 15.97 5.61 0.23
CA VAL A 112 17.26 4.90 0.35
C VAL A 112 18.35 5.63 -0.44
N TYR A 113 19.62 5.33 -0.19
CA TYR A 113 20.72 5.97 -0.92
C TYR A 113 20.70 5.69 -2.42
N ASN A 114 20.28 4.48 -2.84
CA ASN A 114 20.19 4.11 -4.25
C ASN A 114 18.91 3.30 -4.54
N PRO A 115 17.77 3.94 -4.84
CA PRO A 115 16.52 3.25 -5.17
C PRO A 115 16.67 2.47 -6.49
N THR A 116 16.68 1.14 -6.42
CA THR A 116 16.93 0.28 -7.59
C THR A 116 16.39 -1.13 -7.42
N GLY A 117 16.33 -1.87 -8.52
CA GLY A 117 16.05 -3.30 -8.53
C GLY A 117 17.33 -4.11 -8.29
N VAL A 118 17.27 -5.04 -7.34
CA VAL A 118 18.38 -5.93 -6.97
C VAL A 118 18.03 -7.37 -7.34
N VAL A 119 18.94 -8.08 -8.00
CA VAL A 119 18.75 -9.50 -8.33
C VAL A 119 18.59 -10.31 -7.04
N PHE A 120 17.57 -11.16 -6.99
CA PHE A 120 17.26 -11.99 -5.84
C PHE A 120 18.37 -13.04 -5.60
N ASP A 121 18.90 -13.06 -4.37
CA ASP A 121 19.85 -14.06 -3.87
C ASP A 121 19.12 -15.09 -2.99
N PRO A 122 18.99 -16.37 -3.43
CA PRO A 122 18.34 -17.42 -2.64
C PRO A 122 19.07 -17.76 -1.34
N ALA A 123 20.37 -17.46 -1.23
CA ALA A 123 21.14 -17.70 -0.02
C ALA A 123 20.95 -16.60 1.03
N ARG A 124 20.45 -15.42 0.62
CA ARG A 124 20.29 -14.24 1.47
C ARG A 124 18.96 -13.55 1.18
N ASP A 125 17.93 -14.00 1.87
CA ASP A 125 16.54 -13.64 1.63
C ASP A 125 15.94 -12.74 2.73
N SER A 126 16.74 -11.87 3.36
CA SER A 126 16.24 -10.95 4.41
C SER A 126 16.09 -9.51 3.90
N VAL A 127 15.05 -8.81 4.37
CA VAL A 127 14.85 -7.37 4.07
C VAL A 127 16.10 -6.55 4.37
N GLY A 128 16.75 -6.80 5.52
CA GLY A 128 17.96 -6.09 5.91
C GLY A 128 19.15 -6.30 4.97
N TYR A 129 19.23 -7.45 4.27
CA TYR A 129 20.27 -7.68 3.27
C TYR A 129 20.09 -6.77 2.05
N TYR A 130 18.88 -6.73 1.49
CA TYR A 130 18.57 -5.90 0.32
C TYR A 130 18.67 -4.41 0.63
N LEU A 131 18.25 -3.98 1.83
CA LEU A 131 18.44 -2.58 2.26
C LEU A 131 19.91 -2.20 2.34
N ARG A 132 20.80 -3.08 2.83
CA ARG A 132 22.24 -2.80 2.85
C ARG A 132 22.86 -2.68 1.46
N LEU A 133 22.41 -3.50 0.50
CA LEU A 133 22.92 -3.46 -0.88
C LEU A 133 22.66 -2.11 -1.56
N VAL A 134 21.56 -1.43 -1.22
CA VAL A 134 21.23 -0.10 -1.74
C VAL A 134 21.78 1.06 -0.89
N GLY A 135 22.71 0.77 0.04
CA GLY A 135 23.31 1.76 0.95
C GLY A 135 22.48 2.06 2.20
N GLY A 136 21.31 1.44 2.36
CA GLY A 136 20.42 1.62 3.49
C GLY A 136 19.47 2.82 3.38
N PRO A 137 18.56 2.99 4.36
CA PRO A 137 17.69 4.17 4.46
C PRO A 137 18.51 5.46 4.69
N THR A 138 18.15 6.55 4.02
CA THR A 138 18.80 7.86 4.23
C THR A 138 18.43 8.45 5.60
N GLU A 139 18.95 9.64 5.91
CA GLU A 139 18.65 10.34 7.18
C GLU A 139 17.19 10.79 7.29
N THR A 140 16.62 11.27 6.17
CA THR A 140 15.21 11.66 6.07
C THR A 140 14.28 10.45 5.95
N ALA A 141 14.78 9.22 5.98
CA ALA A 141 13.94 8.02 5.86
C ALA A 141 13.22 7.68 7.16
N ASP A 142 11.97 7.26 7.06
CA ASP A 142 11.20 6.69 8.17
C ASP A 142 11.54 5.21 8.31
N ARG A 143 12.46 4.93 9.24
CA ARG A 143 12.96 3.57 9.50
C ARG A 143 11.97 2.73 10.29
N ASP A 144 11.02 3.35 10.97
CA ASP A 144 10.03 2.67 11.81
C ASP A 144 8.88 2.13 10.97
N HIS A 145 8.60 2.74 9.82
CA HIS A 145 7.49 2.41 8.94
C HIS A 145 7.96 1.82 7.59
N ILE A 146 9.01 1.01 7.59
CA ILE A 146 9.40 0.26 6.38
C ILE A 146 8.35 -0.80 6.09
N PHE A 147 8.06 -1.04 4.80
CA PHE A 147 7.10 -2.05 4.35
C PHE A 147 7.74 -3.04 3.38
N LEU A 148 7.40 -4.32 3.52
CA LEU A 148 7.67 -5.33 2.51
C LEU A 148 6.36 -5.66 1.80
N LEU A 149 6.27 -5.26 0.53
CA LEU A 149 5.19 -5.61 -0.38
C LEU A 149 5.52 -6.95 -1.06
N LYS A 150 4.69 -7.96 -0.81
CA LYS A 150 4.83 -9.26 -1.43
C LYS A 150 4.31 -9.26 -2.86
N ALA A 151 4.88 -10.14 -3.69
CA ALA A 151 4.45 -10.30 -5.08
C ALA A 151 2.95 -10.69 -5.24
N ASP A 152 2.35 -11.33 -4.22
CA ASP A 152 0.91 -11.65 -4.17
C ASP A 152 0.02 -10.45 -3.79
N GLY A 153 0.63 -9.30 -3.48
CA GLY A 153 -0.04 -8.08 -3.05
C GLY A 153 -0.25 -7.98 -1.53
N SER A 154 0.16 -8.97 -0.75
CA SER A 154 0.15 -8.86 0.71
C SER A 154 1.24 -7.93 1.24
N VAL A 155 1.02 -7.36 2.42
CA VAL A 155 1.93 -6.36 3.02
C VAL A 155 2.43 -6.88 4.36
N VAL A 156 3.74 -6.84 4.56
CA VAL A 156 4.38 -7.18 5.83
C VAL A 156 4.98 -5.91 6.41
N THR A 157 4.47 -5.49 7.57
CA THR A 157 4.98 -4.36 8.35
C THR A 157 5.72 -4.86 9.60
N ARG A 158 6.35 -3.95 10.34
CA ARG A 158 6.96 -4.29 11.64
C ARG A 158 5.94 -4.83 12.64
N GLU A 159 4.75 -4.25 12.69
CA GLU A 159 3.66 -4.63 13.60
C GLU A 159 3.02 -5.97 13.18
N THR A 160 2.84 -6.18 11.88
CA THR A 160 2.29 -7.43 11.35
C THR A 160 3.31 -8.57 11.42
N SER A 161 4.62 -8.28 11.44
CA SER A 161 5.66 -9.30 11.57
C SER A 161 5.59 -10.10 12.89
N ASN A 162 4.93 -9.54 13.91
CA ASN A 162 4.72 -10.16 15.23
C ASN A 162 3.31 -10.74 15.45
N THR A 163 2.38 -10.63 14.49
CA THR A 163 0.96 -10.94 14.73
C THR A 163 0.32 -11.72 13.58
N GLY A 164 -0.31 -12.86 13.86
CA GLY A 164 -1.19 -13.59 12.92
C GLY A 164 -0.50 -14.27 11.72
N PHE A 165 -1.15 -14.23 10.56
CA PHE A 165 -0.80 -14.97 9.31
C PHE A 165 0.57 -14.62 8.70
N PHE A 166 1.22 -13.54 9.15
CA PHE A 166 2.54 -13.08 8.71
C PHE A 166 3.57 -13.08 9.85
N ALA A 167 3.32 -13.83 10.93
CA ALA A 167 4.23 -13.93 12.06
C ALA A 167 5.53 -14.64 11.63
N PHE A 168 6.63 -13.89 11.55
CA PHE A 168 7.97 -14.44 11.27
C PHE A 168 8.82 -14.60 12.55
N GLY A 169 8.18 -14.53 13.73
CA GLY A 169 8.81 -14.63 15.05
C GLY A 169 9.46 -13.32 15.52
N GLU A 170 10.07 -13.33 16.72
CA GLU A 170 10.66 -12.18 17.42
C GLU A 170 11.80 -11.43 16.69
N ARG A 171 12.11 -11.80 15.44
CA ARG A 171 13.25 -11.27 14.68
C ARG A 171 12.92 -9.99 13.87
N GLY A 172 11.66 -9.56 13.86
CA GLY A 172 11.20 -8.30 13.27
C GLY A 172 11.32 -8.19 11.75
N LEU A 173 10.80 -7.10 11.17
CA LEU A 173 10.73 -6.88 9.71
C LEU A 173 12.07 -7.05 8.97
N MET A 174 13.19 -6.68 9.58
CA MET A 174 14.51 -6.77 8.95
C MET A 174 14.94 -8.22 8.65
N SER A 175 14.38 -9.18 9.37
CA SER A 175 14.57 -10.61 9.16
C SER A 175 13.48 -11.24 8.28
N ALA A 176 12.45 -10.47 7.90
CA ALA A 176 11.36 -10.98 7.11
C ALA A 176 11.89 -11.51 5.77
N ARG A 177 11.35 -12.67 5.38
CA ARG A 177 11.80 -13.38 4.19
C ARG A 177 11.31 -12.64 2.94
N VAL A 178 12.23 -12.22 2.11
CA VAL A 178 12.01 -11.61 0.80
C VAL A 178 11.96 -12.70 -0.26
N GLU A 179 11.12 -12.52 -1.27
CA GLU A 179 10.96 -13.44 -2.38
C GLU A 179 11.09 -12.70 -3.72
N PRO A 180 11.35 -13.43 -4.83
CA PRO A 180 11.43 -12.80 -6.14
C PRO A 180 10.12 -12.10 -6.52
N GLY A 181 10.22 -10.83 -6.95
CA GLY A 181 9.08 -9.97 -7.26
C GLY A 181 8.55 -9.16 -6.08
N ASP A 182 9.10 -9.34 -4.88
CA ASP A 182 8.77 -8.49 -3.73
C ASP A 182 9.38 -7.09 -3.90
N SER A 183 8.77 -6.11 -3.22
CA SER A 183 9.23 -4.72 -3.19
C SER A 183 9.38 -4.25 -1.75
N ILE A 184 10.51 -3.64 -1.42
CA ILE A 184 10.77 -3.00 -0.13
C ILE A 184 10.55 -1.49 -0.31
N LEU A 185 9.61 -0.94 0.43
CA LEU A 185 9.28 0.49 0.42
C LEU A 185 9.79 1.14 1.70
N VAL A 186 10.59 2.19 1.55
CA VAL A 186 11.12 2.99 2.65
C VAL A 186 10.52 4.39 2.58
N PRO A 187 9.59 4.76 3.48
CA PRO A 187 8.99 6.08 3.46
C PRO A 187 9.96 7.18 3.90
N GLU A 188 9.54 8.43 3.70
CA GLU A 188 10.20 9.61 4.23
C GLU A 188 9.59 10.02 5.58
N LYS A 189 10.45 10.44 6.52
CA LYS A 189 10.03 11.05 7.79
C LYS A 189 9.33 12.36 7.49
N LEU A 190 8.05 12.41 7.85
CA LEU A 190 7.34 13.67 7.92
C LEU A 190 7.88 14.44 9.13
N VAL A 191 8.65 15.50 8.87
CA VAL A 191 9.21 16.36 9.92
C VAL A 191 8.05 16.88 10.77
N GLN A 192 8.10 16.58 12.06
CA GLN A 192 7.08 16.98 13.04
C GLN A 192 7.20 18.47 13.39
N THR A 193 6.95 19.36 12.44
CA THR A 193 6.81 20.80 12.69
C THR A 193 5.34 21.18 12.73
N ARG A 194 4.64 20.98 13.87
CA ARG A 194 3.32 21.60 14.18
C ARG A 194 2.17 21.42 13.14
N PHE A 195 2.39 20.64 12.09
CA PHE A 195 1.46 20.23 11.02
C PHE A 195 0.85 18.82 11.29
N MET A 196 1.17 18.16 12.42
CA MET A 196 0.78 16.76 12.70
C MET A 196 -0.66 16.51 13.16
N LYS A 197 -1.61 17.40 12.92
CA LYS A 197 -3.02 16.98 12.98
C LYS A 197 -3.57 16.60 11.61
N GLU A 198 -2.93 16.98 10.50
CA GLU A 198 -3.58 16.96 9.18
C GLU A 198 -3.09 15.83 8.25
N PHE A 199 -1.86 15.33 8.41
CA PHE A 199 -1.39 14.15 7.66
C PHE A 199 -1.79 12.81 8.26
N LYS A 200 -2.23 12.81 9.53
CA LYS A 200 -2.78 11.62 10.19
C LYS A 200 -4.09 11.19 9.51
N ASP A 201 -4.86 12.15 9.02
CA ASP A 201 -6.12 11.86 8.32
C ASP A 201 -5.86 11.23 6.95
N ILE A 202 -4.87 11.70 6.19
CA ILE A 202 -4.52 11.11 4.87
C ILE A 202 -3.96 9.70 5.03
N THR A 203 -3.07 9.45 6.00
CA THR A 203 -2.55 8.11 6.27
C THR A 203 -3.65 7.18 6.81
N GLN A 204 -4.60 7.70 7.58
CA GLN A 204 -5.78 6.96 8.03
C GLN A 204 -6.76 6.65 6.90
N ILE A 205 -6.96 7.57 5.95
CA ILE A 205 -7.74 7.35 4.72
C ILE A 205 -7.03 6.35 3.81
N LEU A 206 -5.71 6.46 3.61
CA LEU A 206 -4.93 5.49 2.83
C LEU A 206 -4.93 4.11 3.49
N TYR A 207 -4.90 4.06 4.81
CA TYR A 207 -5.04 2.83 5.58
C TYR A 207 -6.45 2.25 5.44
N GLN A 208 -7.50 3.08 5.49
CA GLN A 208 -8.86 2.65 5.22
C GLN A 208 -9.05 2.21 3.76
N ILE A 209 -8.42 2.86 2.79
CA ILE A 209 -8.38 2.42 1.38
C ILE A 209 -7.67 1.06 1.26
N ALA A 210 -6.54 0.88 1.93
CA ALA A 210 -5.80 -0.38 1.92
C ALA A 210 -6.59 -1.52 2.57
N VAL A 211 -7.29 -1.24 3.68
CA VAL A 211 -8.09 -2.22 4.43
C VAL A 211 -9.42 -2.54 3.72
N THR A 212 -10.08 -1.54 3.13
CA THR A 212 -11.40 -1.70 2.49
C THR A 212 -11.30 -2.15 1.03
N ALA A 213 -10.30 -1.69 0.28
CA ALA A 213 -10.17 -1.99 -1.15
C ALA A 213 -9.13 -3.07 -1.48
N GLY A 214 -8.21 -3.40 -0.56
CA GLY A 214 -7.08 -4.29 -0.85
C GLY A 214 -6.13 -3.74 -1.94
N VAL A 215 -6.25 -2.45 -2.27
CA VAL A 215 -5.45 -1.75 -3.27
C VAL A 215 -4.45 -0.87 -2.53
N LEU A 216 -3.16 -1.23 -2.60
CA LEU A 216 -2.10 -0.28 -2.29
C LEU A 216 -1.98 0.73 -3.42
N ILE A 217 -2.35 1.97 -3.14
CA ILE A 217 -1.93 3.14 -3.91
C ILE A 217 -0.49 3.42 -3.49
N VAL A 218 0.49 3.11 -4.36
CA VAL A 218 1.85 3.61 -4.21
C VAL A 218 1.84 5.04 -4.73
N VAL A 219 1.82 6.00 -3.81
CA VAL A 219 2.17 7.39 -4.11
C VAL A 219 3.41 7.68 -3.27
N PHE A 220 4.47 8.09 -3.99
CA PHE A 220 5.86 8.32 -3.60
C PHE A 220 6.78 7.09 -3.58
#